data_AF-A0AAJ2N5C7-F1
#
_entry.id   AF-A0AAJ2N5C7-F1
#
_cell.length_a   1.000
_cell.length_b   1.000
_cell.length_c   1.000
_cell.angle_alpha   90.00
_cell.angle_beta   90.00
_cell.angle_gamma   90.00
#
_symmetry.space_group_name_H-M   'P 1'
#
loop_
_entity.id
_entity.type
_entity.pdbx_description
1 polymer ?
#
loop_
_entity_poly.entity_id
_entity_poly.type
_entity_poly.pdbx_seq_one_letter_code
_entity_poly.pdbx_strand_id
1 'polypeptide(L)'
;MKIKYPKTMHLPWSRSYTNDDKILRNTDHFIGREVVVTEKMDGENTTMYNNGIHARSLDSKDHPSRHIVKMQHGGIQYMIPEGYRLCGENVYAKHSLSYTDLPSYFMLFSVWNGQNICLSWDDTLEWAEQLQLTVVPVLYRGIWDEEAVRKCYTMQSRCGGEQEGYVVRLASAFHYDAFKESAAKFVRRNHVQTDEHWLSKPIEPNGLVRQ
;
A
#
# COMPACT_ATOMS: atom_id res chain seq x y z
N MET A 1 19.39 8.30 3.46
CA MET A 1 18.45 9.44 3.40
C MET A 1 17.03 8.88 3.39
N LYS A 2 16.07 9.46 4.15
CA LYS A 2 14.67 9.02 4.12
C LYS A 2 13.97 9.53 2.86
N ILE A 3 13.23 8.66 2.17
CA ILE A 3 12.51 8.97 0.94
C ILE A 3 11.01 8.83 1.18
N LYS A 4 10.25 9.88 0.85
CA LYS A 4 8.78 9.88 0.93
C LYS A 4 8.21 8.95 -0.14
N TYR A 5 7.24 8.10 0.21
CA TYR A 5 6.55 7.29 -0.80
C TYR A 5 5.79 8.20 -1.78
N PRO A 6 5.85 7.97 -3.12
CA PRO A 6 5.16 8.81 -4.10
C PRO A 6 3.65 8.91 -3.84
N LYS A 7 3.01 10.00 -4.30
CA LYS A 7 1.54 10.05 -4.32
C LYS A 7 1.05 9.21 -5.51
N THR A 8 0.22 8.21 -5.25
CA THR A 8 -0.44 7.42 -6.29
C THR A 8 -1.61 8.19 -6.88
N MET A 9 -1.65 8.28 -8.21
CA MET A 9 -2.70 8.98 -8.94
C MET A 9 -3.99 8.16 -8.97
N HIS A 10 -5.14 8.83 -9.01
CA HIS A 10 -6.44 8.19 -9.17
C HIS A 10 -6.64 7.73 -10.61
N LEU A 11 -7.19 6.53 -10.78
CA LEU A 11 -7.73 6.07 -12.07
C LEU A 11 -8.88 6.99 -12.52
N PRO A 12 -9.14 7.14 -13.83
CA PRO A 12 -10.17 8.04 -14.35
C PRO A 12 -11.58 7.78 -13.80
N TRP A 13 -11.87 6.55 -13.37
CA TRP A 13 -13.16 6.13 -12.81
C TRP A 13 -13.17 6.00 -11.29
N SER A 14 -12.12 6.47 -10.60
CA SER A 14 -12.08 6.52 -9.14
C SER A 14 -13.20 7.42 -8.60
N ARG A 15 -13.86 7.00 -7.51
CA ARG A 15 -15.14 7.59 -7.05
C ARG A 15 -15.01 8.52 -5.85
N SER A 16 -13.79 8.77 -5.39
CA SER A 16 -13.49 9.72 -4.33
C SER A 16 -12.18 10.42 -4.66
N TYR A 17 -12.18 11.75 -4.58
CA TYR A 17 -11.00 12.60 -4.71
C TYR A 17 -11.28 13.91 -3.98
N THR A 18 -10.23 14.47 -3.38
CA THR A 18 -10.18 15.81 -2.80
C THR A 18 -9.55 16.78 -3.80
N ASN A 19 -9.59 18.09 -3.53
CA ASN A 19 -8.96 19.10 -4.41
C ASN A 19 -7.44 18.88 -4.63
N ASP A 20 -6.78 18.16 -3.72
CA ASP A 20 -5.35 17.84 -3.80
C ASP A 20 -5.03 16.53 -4.55
N ASP A 21 -6.05 15.77 -4.93
CA ASP A 21 -5.88 14.49 -5.60
C ASP A 21 -5.63 14.67 -7.09
N LYS A 22 -4.68 13.89 -7.60
CA LYS A 22 -4.30 13.90 -9.01
C LYS A 22 -4.94 12.71 -9.71
N ILE A 23 -5.76 12.99 -10.72
CA ILE A 23 -6.45 11.98 -11.53
C ILE A 23 -5.67 11.78 -12.84
N LEU A 24 -5.51 10.53 -13.26
CA LEU A 24 -4.96 10.20 -14.57
C LEU A 24 -5.92 10.65 -15.66
N ARG A 25 -5.36 11.13 -16.78
CA ARG A 25 -6.17 11.48 -17.96
C ARG A 25 -6.61 10.25 -18.74
N ASN A 26 -5.75 9.24 -18.82
CA ASN A 26 -5.99 7.97 -19.47
C ASN A 26 -5.15 6.86 -18.79
N THR A 27 -5.31 5.63 -19.26
CA THR A 27 -4.62 4.43 -18.78
C THR A 27 -3.67 3.86 -19.83
N ASP A 28 -3.32 4.64 -20.86
CA ASP A 28 -2.58 4.19 -22.04
C ASP A 28 -1.21 3.58 -21.70
N HIS A 29 -0.57 4.08 -20.65
CA HIS A 29 0.73 3.57 -20.16
C HIS A 29 0.67 2.12 -19.66
N PHE A 30 -0.52 1.58 -19.38
CA PHE A 30 -0.70 0.17 -19.04
C PHE A 30 -1.00 -0.72 -20.26
N ILE A 31 -1.44 -0.17 -21.39
CA ILE A 31 -1.87 -0.97 -22.55
C ILE A 31 -0.73 -1.88 -23.04
N GLY A 32 -1.03 -3.18 -23.18
CA GLY A 32 -0.06 -4.19 -23.60
C GLY A 32 1.02 -4.55 -22.56
N ARG A 33 0.94 -3.99 -21.35
CA ARG A 33 1.86 -4.28 -20.25
C ARG A 33 1.23 -5.24 -19.26
N GLU A 34 2.06 -6.07 -18.64
CA GLU A 34 1.63 -6.84 -17.48
C GLU A 34 1.50 -5.93 -16.25
N VAL A 35 0.38 -6.06 -15.54
CA VAL A 35 0.05 -5.33 -14.33
C VAL A 35 -0.27 -6.27 -13.19
N VAL A 36 -0.13 -5.76 -11.98
CA VAL A 36 -0.64 -6.38 -10.75
C VAL A 36 -1.61 -5.41 -10.12
N VAL A 37 -2.80 -5.90 -9.80
CA VAL A 37 -3.83 -5.19 -9.04
C VAL A 37 -3.84 -5.77 -7.64
N THR A 38 -3.61 -4.93 -6.65
CA THR A 38 -3.67 -5.29 -5.24
C THR A 38 -4.81 -4.57 -4.55
N GLU A 39 -5.34 -5.17 -3.49
CA GLU A 39 -6.29 -4.50 -2.63
C GLU A 39 -5.64 -3.28 -1.98
N LYS A 40 -6.34 -2.15 -2.02
CA LYS A 40 -5.90 -0.97 -1.29
C LYS A 40 -6.36 -1.12 0.14
N MET A 41 -5.40 -1.26 1.04
CA MET A 41 -5.66 -1.30 2.48
C MET A 41 -5.80 0.11 3.04
N ASP A 42 -6.72 0.29 3.99
CA ASP A 42 -6.96 1.53 4.72
C ASP A 42 -6.20 1.51 6.04
N GLY A 43 -5.05 2.16 6.05
CA GLY A 43 -4.20 2.29 7.22
C GLY A 43 -3.23 3.43 7.07
N GLU A 44 -2.02 3.26 7.61
CA GLU A 44 -0.94 4.22 7.52
C GLU A 44 0.24 3.66 6.75
N ASN A 45 0.46 4.21 5.54
CA ASN A 45 1.68 4.01 4.78
C ASN A 45 2.94 4.13 5.66
N THR A 46 3.75 3.07 5.65
CA THR A 46 4.93 2.92 6.47
C THR A 46 6.10 2.41 5.62
N THR A 47 7.26 3.05 5.76
CA THR A 47 8.50 2.69 5.06
C THR A 47 9.57 2.28 6.06
N MET A 48 10.11 1.08 5.89
CA MET A 48 11.19 0.48 6.67
C MET A 48 12.52 0.51 5.90
N TYR A 49 13.60 0.82 6.61
CA TYR A 49 15.00 0.79 6.15
C TYR A 49 15.82 -0.06 7.12
N ASN A 50 17.08 -0.30 6.81
CA ASN A 50 17.99 -0.98 7.73
C ASN A 50 18.26 -0.25 9.05
N ASN A 51 18.06 1.07 9.07
CA ASN A 51 18.41 1.95 10.18
C ASN A 51 17.25 2.83 10.67
N GLY A 52 16.03 2.52 10.27
CA GLY A 52 14.86 3.27 10.75
C GLY A 52 13.59 3.01 9.96
N ILE A 53 12.52 3.63 10.44
CA ILE A 53 11.17 3.51 9.89
C ILE A 53 10.48 4.88 9.95
N HIS A 54 9.57 5.15 9.02
CA HIS A 54 8.75 6.35 9.04
C HIS A 54 7.40 6.14 8.35
N ALA A 55 6.39 6.90 8.77
CA ALA A 55 5.14 7.02 8.03
C ALA A 55 5.37 7.78 6.70
N ARG A 56 4.37 7.90 5.82
CA ARG A 56 4.54 8.66 4.57
C ARG A 56 5.08 10.09 4.79
N SER A 57 4.64 10.77 5.84
CA SER A 57 5.22 12.06 6.22
C SER A 57 6.48 11.86 7.06
N LEU A 58 7.56 12.56 6.69
CA LEU A 58 8.87 12.38 7.33
C LEU A 58 8.95 13.01 8.73
N ASP A 59 8.01 13.90 9.03
CA ASP A 59 7.84 14.65 10.28
C ASP A 59 6.77 14.05 11.20
N SER A 60 6.20 12.90 10.86
CA SER A 60 5.18 12.25 11.69
C SER A 60 5.73 11.91 13.09
N LYS A 61 5.13 12.50 14.13
CA LYS A 61 5.43 12.25 15.56
C LYS A 61 5.08 10.84 15.98
N ASP A 62 5.74 10.30 17.00
CA ASP A 62 5.40 8.97 17.53
C ASP A 62 3.92 8.80 17.89
N HIS A 63 3.39 7.60 17.71
CA HIS A 63 2.02 7.25 18.06
C HIS A 63 1.93 5.76 18.43
N PRO A 64 1.16 5.36 19.48
CA PRO A 64 1.10 3.96 19.93
C PRO A 64 0.65 2.97 18.86
N SER A 65 -0.18 3.40 17.89
CA SER A 65 -0.61 2.54 16.78
C SER A 65 0.54 2.08 15.87
N ARG A 66 1.73 2.67 15.99
CA ARG A 66 2.92 2.31 15.22
C ARG A 66 3.83 1.32 15.93
N HIS A 67 3.63 1.10 17.22
CA HIS A 67 4.59 0.36 18.06
C HIS A 67 4.72 -1.11 17.64
N ILE A 68 3.62 -1.76 17.22
CA ILE A 68 3.64 -3.14 16.72
C ILE A 68 4.49 -3.25 15.45
N VAL A 69 4.27 -2.36 14.48
CA VAL A 69 5.04 -2.36 13.22
C VAL A 69 6.51 -1.98 13.46
N LYS A 70 6.81 -1.12 14.45
CA LYS A 70 8.18 -0.85 14.90
C LYS A 70 8.86 -2.08 15.53
N MET A 71 8.13 -2.86 16.32
CA MET A 71 8.65 -4.11 16.88
C MET A 71 8.99 -5.11 15.76
N GLN A 72 8.08 -5.28 14.79
CA GLN A 72 8.31 -6.14 13.63
C GLN A 72 9.54 -5.67 12.81
N HIS A 73 9.63 -4.36 12.54
CA HIS A 73 10.80 -3.75 11.91
C HIS A 73 12.10 -4.05 12.68
N GLY A 74 12.07 -3.94 14.02
CA GLY A 74 13.22 -4.25 14.88
C GLY A 74 13.77 -5.65 14.69
N GLY A 75 12.89 -6.62 14.40
CA GLY A 75 13.24 -8.02 14.13
C GLY A 75 13.76 -8.33 12.73
N ILE A 76 13.60 -7.41 11.76
CA ILE A 76 14.02 -7.63 10.36
C ILE A 76 15.01 -6.58 9.83
N GLN A 77 15.21 -5.46 10.52
CA GLN A 77 15.97 -4.33 9.99
C GLN A 77 17.40 -4.68 9.57
N TYR A 78 18.06 -5.60 10.28
CA TYR A 78 19.42 -6.04 9.97
C TYR A 78 19.53 -6.86 8.68
N MET A 79 18.40 -7.38 8.19
CA MET A 79 18.32 -8.11 6.92
C MET A 79 18.05 -7.18 5.73
N ILE A 80 17.69 -5.91 5.97
CA ILE A 80 17.46 -4.92 4.93
C ILE A 80 18.82 -4.35 4.51
N PRO A 81 19.21 -4.40 3.23
CA PRO A 81 20.46 -3.82 2.78
C PRO A 81 20.45 -2.29 2.89
N GLU A 82 21.64 -1.70 2.97
CA GLU A 82 21.75 -0.24 2.90
C GLU A 82 21.17 0.29 1.59
N GLY A 83 20.41 1.39 1.68
CA GLY A 83 19.75 2.02 0.53
C GLY A 83 18.43 1.35 0.12
N TYR A 84 18.15 0.12 0.59
CA TYR A 84 16.87 -0.53 0.34
C TYR A 84 15.79 0.01 1.28
N ARG A 85 14.54 -0.06 0.81
CA ARG A 85 13.37 0.26 1.62
C ARG A 85 12.19 -0.62 1.27
N LEU A 86 11.48 -1.04 2.31
CA LEU A 86 10.22 -1.78 2.20
C LEU A 86 9.07 -0.84 2.54
N CYS A 87 8.12 -0.69 1.62
CA CYS A 87 6.93 0.12 1.82
C CYS A 87 5.70 -0.78 1.91
N GLY A 88 4.94 -0.60 2.98
CA GLY A 88 3.72 -1.33 3.26
C GLY A 88 2.71 -0.46 4.02
N GLU A 89 1.55 -1.02 4.28
CA GLU A 89 0.50 -0.37 5.05
C GLU A 89 0.50 -0.89 6.48
N ASN A 90 0.60 0.00 7.47
CA ASN A 90 0.31 -0.31 8.87
C ASN A 90 -1.20 -0.25 9.08
N VAL A 91 -1.81 -1.40 9.27
CA VAL A 91 -3.26 -1.59 9.44
C VAL A 91 -3.62 -2.03 10.85
N TYR A 92 -2.76 -1.79 11.85
CA TYR A 92 -3.06 -2.12 13.24
C TYR A 92 -4.27 -1.37 13.78
N ALA A 93 -4.26 -0.04 13.69
CA ALA A 93 -5.39 0.77 14.11
C ALA A 93 -6.39 0.90 12.96
N LYS A 94 -7.68 0.78 13.28
CA LYS A 94 -8.78 1.15 12.39
C LYS A 94 -8.65 2.61 12.01
N HIS A 95 -8.71 2.87 10.71
CA HIS A 95 -8.84 4.21 10.15
C HIS A 95 -10.32 4.48 9.85
N SER A 96 -10.70 4.48 8.58
CA SER A 96 -12.09 4.63 8.14
C SER A 96 -12.79 3.27 8.06
N LEU A 97 -12.03 2.21 7.78
CA LEU A 97 -12.48 0.83 7.66
C LEU A 97 -11.94 -0.05 8.79
N SER A 98 -12.78 -0.98 9.22
CA SER A 98 -12.39 -2.05 10.14
C SER A 98 -12.18 -3.36 9.38
N TYR A 99 -11.10 -4.06 9.72
CA TYR A 99 -10.80 -5.39 9.22
C TYR A 99 -10.92 -6.42 10.34
N THR A 100 -11.41 -7.62 10.02
CA THR A 100 -11.62 -8.71 10.98
C THR A 100 -10.67 -9.88 10.79
N ASP A 101 -10.11 -10.02 9.59
CA ASP A 101 -9.38 -11.19 9.12
C ASP A 101 -8.05 -10.76 8.49
N LEU A 102 -7.31 -9.86 9.15
CA LEU A 102 -5.98 -9.47 8.67
C LEU A 102 -4.98 -10.62 8.83
N PRO A 103 -4.16 -10.94 7.82
CA PRO A 103 -3.08 -11.91 7.97
C PRO A 103 -1.87 -11.32 8.73
N SER A 104 -1.71 -9.99 8.73
CA SER A 104 -0.65 -9.25 9.40
C SER A 104 -1.06 -7.79 9.59
N TYR A 105 -0.52 -7.13 10.62
CA TYR A 105 -0.71 -5.69 10.83
C TYR A 105 0.17 -4.80 9.95
N PHE A 106 1.22 -5.35 9.35
CA PHE A 106 1.98 -4.70 8.29
C PHE A 106 1.84 -5.51 7.00
N MET A 107 1.32 -4.85 5.95
CA MET A 107 1.11 -5.48 4.65
C MET A 107 1.96 -4.79 3.58
N LEU A 108 2.98 -5.51 3.10
CA LEU A 108 3.94 -5.02 2.11
C LEU A 108 3.26 -4.80 0.74
N PHE A 109 3.58 -3.70 0.05
CA PHE A 109 3.10 -3.46 -1.32
C PHE A 109 4.21 -3.05 -2.30
N SER A 110 5.43 -2.72 -1.84
CA SER A 110 6.57 -2.48 -2.73
C SER A 110 7.90 -2.55 -2.00
N VAL A 111 8.93 -3.01 -2.71
CA VAL A 111 10.34 -2.91 -2.29
C VAL A 111 11.09 -2.03 -3.27
N TRP A 112 12.01 -1.22 -2.77
CA TRP A 112 12.84 -0.34 -3.57
C TRP A 112 14.31 -0.51 -3.21
N ASN A 113 15.18 -0.47 -4.21
CA ASN A 113 16.63 -0.56 -4.03
C ASN A 113 17.30 0.81 -3.85
N GLY A 114 18.62 0.79 -3.64
CA GLY A 114 19.46 1.98 -3.46
C GLY A 114 19.53 2.91 -4.67
N GLN A 115 19.18 2.44 -5.87
CA GLN A 115 19.09 3.22 -7.11
C GLN A 115 17.71 3.83 -7.31
N ASN A 116 16.85 3.79 -6.29
CA ASN A 116 15.50 4.35 -6.33
C ASN A 116 14.59 3.68 -7.39
N ILE A 117 14.85 2.41 -7.67
CA ILE A 117 14.02 1.57 -8.53
C ILE A 117 13.07 0.78 -7.64
N CYS A 118 11.77 0.88 -7.92
CA CYS A 118 10.79 -0.04 -7.38
C CYS A 118 11.02 -1.38 -8.07
N LEU A 119 11.24 -2.43 -7.29
CA LEU A 119 11.50 -3.75 -7.84
C LEU A 119 10.26 -4.29 -8.57
N SER A 120 10.45 -5.38 -9.32
CA SER A 120 9.33 -6.08 -9.93
C SER A 120 8.41 -6.63 -8.84
N TRP A 121 7.18 -6.99 -9.21
CA TRP A 121 6.28 -7.64 -8.27
C TRP A 121 6.83 -8.99 -7.81
N ASP A 122 7.48 -9.74 -8.71
CA ASP A 122 8.10 -11.03 -8.37
C ASP A 122 9.22 -10.86 -7.35
N ASP A 123 10.15 -9.93 -7.57
CA ASP A 123 11.20 -9.63 -6.58
C ASP A 123 10.58 -9.15 -5.25
N THR A 124 9.47 -8.40 -5.31
CA THR A 124 8.75 -7.97 -4.09
C THR A 124 8.20 -9.17 -3.32
N LEU A 125 7.70 -10.20 -4.01
CA LEU A 125 7.26 -11.45 -3.40
C LEU A 125 8.43 -12.24 -2.81
N GLU A 126 9.57 -12.31 -3.51
CA GLU A 126 10.78 -12.97 -2.98
C GLU A 126 11.27 -12.29 -1.70
N TRP A 127 11.29 -10.95 -1.66
CA TRP A 127 11.61 -10.19 -0.45
C TRP A 127 10.60 -10.45 0.68
N ALA A 128 9.31 -10.54 0.34
CA ALA A 128 8.27 -10.83 1.31
C ALA A 128 8.46 -12.22 1.93
N GLU A 129 8.75 -13.23 1.12
CA GLU A 129 9.03 -14.59 1.56
C GLU A 129 10.28 -14.66 2.46
N GLN A 130 11.40 -14.08 2.01
CA GLN A 130 12.65 -14.08 2.76
C GLN A 130 12.53 -13.42 4.14
N LEU A 131 11.75 -12.33 4.23
CA LEU A 131 11.56 -11.58 5.48
C LEU A 131 10.32 -12.02 6.27
N GLN A 132 9.59 -13.04 5.81
CA GLN A 132 8.33 -13.49 6.39
C GLN A 132 7.30 -12.35 6.56
N LEU A 133 7.23 -11.47 5.56
CA LEU A 133 6.27 -10.38 5.49
C LEU A 133 5.07 -10.78 4.64
N THR A 134 3.88 -10.37 5.06
CA THR A 134 2.68 -10.54 4.25
C THR A 134 2.56 -9.39 3.25
N VAL A 135 2.25 -9.69 1.99
CA VAL A 135 1.91 -8.67 0.99
C VAL A 135 0.42 -8.33 1.04
N VAL A 136 0.06 -7.13 0.58
CA VAL A 136 -1.35 -6.78 0.31
C VAL A 136 -2.00 -7.80 -0.64
N PRO A 137 -3.30 -8.12 -0.49
CA PRO A 137 -3.95 -9.14 -1.31
C PRO A 137 -3.87 -8.84 -2.81
N VAL A 138 -3.44 -9.80 -3.62
CA VAL A 138 -3.43 -9.68 -5.09
C VAL A 138 -4.81 -10.02 -5.65
N LEU A 139 -5.44 -9.04 -6.30
CA LEU A 139 -6.78 -9.16 -6.88
C LEU A 139 -6.74 -9.65 -8.33
N TYR A 140 -5.74 -9.21 -9.09
CA TYR A 140 -5.52 -9.58 -10.48
C TYR A 140 -4.03 -9.47 -10.84
N ARG A 141 -3.57 -10.35 -11.73
CA ARG A 141 -2.28 -10.23 -12.42
C ARG A 141 -2.44 -10.71 -13.85
N GLY A 142 -1.89 -9.95 -14.79
CA GLY A 142 -1.93 -10.28 -16.21
C GLY A 142 -1.71 -9.05 -17.07
N ILE A 143 -1.84 -9.21 -18.38
CA ILE A 143 -1.83 -8.07 -19.31
C ILE A 143 -2.96 -7.10 -18.94
N TRP A 144 -2.73 -5.81 -19.08
CA TRP A 144 -3.74 -4.79 -18.82
C TRP A 144 -5.05 -5.08 -19.54
N ASP A 145 -6.09 -5.27 -18.73
CA ASP A 145 -7.48 -5.41 -19.14
C ASP A 145 -8.30 -4.51 -18.21
N GLU A 146 -8.80 -3.39 -18.74
CA GLU A 146 -9.55 -2.42 -17.95
C GLU A 146 -10.82 -3.03 -17.34
N GLU A 147 -11.48 -3.94 -18.05
CA GLU A 147 -12.70 -4.59 -17.56
C GLU A 147 -12.38 -5.50 -16.37
N ALA A 148 -11.33 -6.32 -16.49
CA ALA A 148 -10.86 -7.18 -15.40
C ALA A 148 -10.42 -6.34 -14.17
N VAL A 149 -9.69 -5.25 -14.40
CA VAL A 149 -9.25 -4.33 -13.34
C VAL A 149 -10.44 -3.69 -12.63
N ARG A 150 -11.46 -3.23 -13.37
CA ARG A 150 -12.68 -2.65 -12.77
C ARG A 150 -13.45 -3.67 -11.92
N LYS A 151 -13.50 -4.93 -12.34
CA LYS A 151 -14.13 -6.03 -11.60
C LYS A 151 -13.41 -6.38 -10.29
N CYS A 152 -12.18 -5.91 -10.07
CA CYS A 152 -11.44 -6.14 -8.82
C CYS A 152 -12.09 -5.42 -7.61
N TYR A 153 -12.93 -4.41 -7.84
CA TYR A 153 -13.72 -3.81 -6.76
C TYR A 153 -15.02 -4.60 -6.55
N THR A 154 -15.06 -5.40 -5.49
CA THR A 154 -16.20 -6.26 -5.10
C THR A 154 -16.97 -5.72 -3.91
N MET A 155 -16.52 -4.59 -3.33
CA MET A 155 -17.00 -4.00 -2.06
C MET A 155 -16.66 -4.82 -0.81
N GLN A 156 -16.15 -6.05 -0.96
CA GLN A 156 -15.79 -6.93 0.14
C GLN A 156 -14.28 -7.09 0.21
N SER A 157 -13.69 -6.77 1.36
CA SER A 157 -12.26 -6.92 1.57
C SER A 157 -11.88 -8.39 1.67
N ARG A 158 -10.71 -8.77 1.15
CA ARG A 158 -10.12 -10.10 1.40
C ARG A 158 -9.62 -10.27 2.83
N CYS A 159 -9.58 -9.19 3.62
CA CYS A 159 -9.19 -9.17 5.03
C CYS A 159 -10.40 -8.96 5.97
N GLY A 160 -11.61 -9.23 5.47
CA GLY A 160 -12.86 -9.03 6.21
C GLY A 160 -13.31 -7.56 6.25
N GLY A 161 -14.62 -7.34 6.27
CA GLY A 161 -15.19 -6.00 6.18
C GLY A 161 -15.26 -5.46 4.75
N GLU A 162 -15.25 -4.13 4.63
CA GLU A 162 -15.43 -3.46 3.35
C GLU A 162 -14.10 -3.22 2.62
N GLN A 163 -14.14 -3.27 1.29
CA GLN A 163 -13.00 -2.94 0.45
C GLN A 163 -12.91 -1.43 0.23
N GLU A 164 -11.78 -0.78 0.51
CA GLU A 164 -11.56 0.63 0.15
C GLU A 164 -11.53 0.81 -1.37
N GLY A 165 -10.80 -0.09 -2.05
CA GLY A 165 -10.51 0.02 -3.46
C GLY A 165 -9.31 -0.86 -3.83
N TYR A 166 -8.56 -0.44 -4.84
CA TYR A 166 -7.43 -1.20 -5.33
C TYR A 166 -6.34 -0.30 -5.89
N VAL A 167 -5.12 -0.82 -5.95
CA VAL A 167 -3.97 -0.20 -6.59
C VAL A 167 -3.56 -1.06 -7.77
N VAL A 168 -3.37 -0.44 -8.93
CA VAL A 168 -2.74 -1.05 -10.10
C VAL A 168 -1.29 -0.60 -10.12
N ARG A 169 -0.35 -1.53 -10.37
CA ARG A 169 1.03 -1.21 -10.73
C ARG A 169 1.50 -2.04 -11.93
N LEU A 170 2.50 -1.57 -12.67
CA LEU A 170 3.25 -2.41 -13.59
C LEU A 170 3.86 -3.60 -12.84
N ALA A 171 3.80 -4.80 -13.41
CA ALA A 171 4.44 -5.97 -12.82
C ALA A 171 5.98 -5.83 -12.84
N SER A 172 6.53 -5.26 -13.91
CA SER A 172 7.96 -4.99 -14.05
C SER A 172 8.48 -3.94 -13.07
N ALA A 173 9.79 -3.92 -12.85
CA ALA A 173 10.47 -2.84 -12.13
C ALA A 173 10.31 -1.48 -12.84
N PHE A 174 10.38 -0.39 -12.08
CA PHE A 174 10.34 0.97 -12.62
C PHE A 174 11.05 1.97 -11.70
N HIS A 175 11.62 3.02 -12.30
CA HIS A 175 12.27 4.09 -11.54
C HIS A 175 11.24 4.97 -10.83
N TYR A 176 11.64 5.59 -9.71
CA TYR A 176 10.80 6.50 -8.92
C TYR A 176 10.15 7.62 -9.74
N ASP A 177 10.90 8.16 -10.71
CA ASP A 177 10.39 9.25 -11.56
C ASP A 177 9.27 8.80 -12.51
N ALA A 178 9.22 7.51 -12.83
CA ALA A 178 8.18 6.89 -13.66
C ALA A 178 6.94 6.47 -12.86
N PHE A 179 6.90 6.72 -11.53
CA PHE A 179 5.83 6.21 -10.66
C PHE A 179 4.42 6.60 -11.12
N LYS A 180 4.25 7.83 -11.63
CA LYS A 180 2.93 8.33 -12.09
C LYS A 180 2.38 7.57 -13.30
N GLU A 181 3.26 6.97 -14.10
CA GLU A 181 2.93 6.16 -15.27
C GLU A 181 3.00 4.66 -14.96
N SER A 182 3.40 4.31 -13.74
CA SER A 182 3.62 2.92 -13.32
C SER A 182 2.63 2.44 -12.28
N ALA A 183 1.93 3.35 -11.59
CA ALA A 183 0.96 3.00 -10.56
C ALA A 183 -0.22 3.98 -10.48
N ALA A 184 -1.41 3.43 -10.27
CA ALA A 184 -2.66 4.16 -10.14
C ALA A 184 -3.57 3.49 -9.11
N LYS A 185 -4.55 4.23 -8.57
CA LYS A 185 -5.50 3.69 -7.58
C LYS A 185 -6.94 4.00 -7.91
N PHE A 186 -7.82 3.06 -7.58
CA PHE A 186 -9.25 3.29 -7.44
C PHE A 186 -9.59 3.37 -5.96
N VAL A 187 -10.41 4.35 -5.58
CA VAL A 187 -10.94 4.50 -4.23
C VAL A 187 -12.45 4.62 -4.33
N ARG A 188 -13.18 3.88 -3.47
CA ARG A 188 -14.64 3.92 -3.39
C ARG A 188 -15.16 5.31 -3.05
N ARG A 189 -16.43 5.56 -3.36
CA ARG A 189 -17.12 6.78 -2.93
C ARG A 189 -17.21 6.81 -1.40
N ASN A 190 -17.13 8.01 -0.81
CA ASN A 190 -17.34 8.22 0.63
C ASN A 190 -16.32 7.52 1.55
N HIS A 191 -15.10 7.26 1.08
CA HIS A 191 -14.09 6.55 1.88
C HIS A 191 -13.62 7.34 3.12
N VAL A 192 -13.70 8.68 3.09
CA VAL A 192 -13.43 9.54 4.26
C VAL A 192 -14.61 10.49 4.43
N GLN A 193 -15.37 10.32 5.53
CA GLN A 193 -16.55 11.15 5.83
C GLN A 193 -16.45 11.94 7.13
N THR A 194 -15.46 11.67 7.98
CA THR A 194 -15.32 12.41 9.25
C THR A 194 -14.13 13.34 9.19
N ASP A 195 -14.37 14.63 9.43
CA ASP A 195 -13.34 15.69 9.43
C ASP A 195 -12.29 15.52 10.55
N GLU A 196 -12.53 14.64 11.52
CA GLU A 196 -11.58 14.30 12.58
C GLU A 196 -10.52 13.30 12.11
N HIS A 197 -9.26 13.70 12.20
CA HIS A 197 -8.10 12.88 11.88
C HIS A 197 -8.06 11.63 12.78
N TRP A 198 -7.94 10.43 12.22
CA TRP A 198 -7.96 9.15 12.97
C TRP A 198 -7.01 9.12 14.19
N LEU A 199 -5.86 9.79 14.11
CA LEU A 199 -4.90 9.97 15.22
C LEU A 199 -5.46 10.66 16.48
N SER A 200 -6.58 11.38 16.40
CA SER A 200 -7.20 12.05 17.55
C SER A 200 -8.24 11.19 18.27
N LYS A 201 -8.57 10.01 17.72
CA LYS A 201 -9.54 9.08 18.31
C LYS A 201 -8.84 8.01 19.16
N PRO A 202 -9.54 7.39 20.12
CA PRO A 202 -9.04 6.19 20.78
C PRO A 202 -8.64 5.13 19.75
N ILE A 203 -7.54 4.42 20.02
CA ILE A 203 -7.07 3.36 19.13
C ILE A 203 -8.05 2.18 19.21
N GLU A 204 -8.70 1.88 18.10
CA GLU A 204 -9.47 0.66 17.88
C GLU A 204 -8.62 -0.31 17.04
N PRO A 205 -8.10 -1.42 17.60
CA PRO A 205 -7.33 -2.38 16.83
C PRO A 205 -8.19 -3.13 15.80
N ASN A 206 -7.67 -3.36 14.60
CA ASN A 206 -8.23 -4.30 13.65
C ASN A 206 -8.00 -5.75 14.12
N GLY A 207 -8.81 -6.69 13.62
CA GLY A 207 -8.71 -8.12 13.93
C GLY A 207 -7.74 -8.86 13.01
N LEU A 208 -6.93 -9.76 13.59
CA LEU A 208 -6.16 -10.75 12.84
C LEU A 208 -7.00 -12.01 12.61
N VAL A 209 -6.71 -12.73 11.52
CA VAL A 209 -7.22 -14.10 11.30
C VAL A 209 -6.92 -14.95 12.54
N ARG A 210 -7.95 -15.63 13.07
CA ARG A 210 -7.75 -16.61 14.13
C ARG A 210 -7.02 -17.82 13.56
N GLN A 211 -5.87 -18.15 14.15
CA GLN A 211 -5.16 -19.41 13.89
C GLN A 211 -5.90 -20.59 14.52
#